data_AF-A0A381NYT5-F1
#
_entry.id   AF-A0A381NYT5-F1
#
_cell.length_a   1.000
_cell.length_b   1.000
_cell.length_c   1.000
_cell.angle_alpha   90.00
_cell.angle_beta   90.00
_cell.angle_gamma   90.00
#
_symmetry.space_group_name_H-M   'P 1'
#
loop_
_entity.id
_entity.type
_entity.pdbx_description
1 polymer ?
#
loop_
_entity_poly.entity_id
_entity_poly.type
_entity_poly.pdbx_seq_one_letter_code
_entity_poly.pdbx_strand_id
1 'polypeptide(L)'
;MPKKNLIPSLIGTLFLLSCTGADSAYGQVVTLPDIDISGSSNGIVPLPPNTPAVFREVFSKYTKLIAPNGKPIHFLVQDAWSDDKILKARNVMEHQLASYPGSRYGDDKAVVANAMADVKATMTLFNTSVDANAVRAGSLGRGVTDLAMQSLWENETTVEGSYDYMNHITRDASYEEVLHLVQVRGIMNALPEFQAEIETAHAAAAAKGWSKDHDNGSNSVEYFAQEFDVYFDLWVVQPKRWEGRDLEPGEMPEGTAHWGQNAANTRLRLLEIDPAAYEVVTSFFHPYLTYTPQLPLDFEGTFSIKLDESQAYTHKSQHLRNVTLTGSNDANLTGNRHSNTLIGNSGDNILTGGEGDDRINGNAGSDTAVFSGAYADYEVTTHEGFVAVRDLRLNRDGTDTLMSVESLQFSDRTIEL
;
A
#
# COMPACT_ATOMS: atom_id res chain seq x y z
N MET A 1 22.94 16.07 -38.23
CA MET A 1 22.76 16.56 -36.84
C MET A 1 21.28 16.54 -36.50
N PRO A 2 20.83 15.63 -35.64
CA PRO A 2 19.58 15.81 -34.91
C PRO A 2 19.87 16.13 -33.43
N LYS A 3 19.11 17.08 -32.89
CA LYS A 3 19.16 17.51 -31.49
C LYS A 3 18.68 16.37 -30.60
N LYS A 4 19.54 15.93 -29.68
CA LYS A 4 19.16 15.11 -28.53
C LYS A 4 18.35 16.02 -27.58
N ASN A 5 17.07 15.74 -27.42
CA ASN A 5 16.30 16.30 -26.31
C ASN A 5 16.69 15.50 -25.06
N LEU A 6 17.39 16.17 -24.14
CA LEU A 6 17.62 15.66 -22.79
C LEU A 6 16.27 15.62 -22.07
N ILE A 7 15.90 14.42 -21.61
CA ILE A 7 14.90 14.23 -20.56
C ILE A 7 15.54 14.77 -19.27
N PRO A 8 14.88 15.62 -18.48
CA PRO A 8 15.42 16.01 -17.19
C PRO A 8 15.26 14.82 -16.24
N SER A 9 16.36 14.13 -15.95
CA SER A 9 16.45 13.22 -14.80
C SER A 9 16.32 14.09 -13.55
N LEU A 10 15.14 14.13 -12.93
CA LEU A 10 14.95 14.85 -11.68
C LEU A 10 15.49 13.97 -10.55
N ILE A 11 16.50 14.52 -9.88
CA ILE A 11 17.39 13.84 -8.95
C ILE A 11 16.68 13.66 -7.61
N GLY A 12 16.21 12.44 -7.33
CA GLY A 12 16.05 11.95 -5.97
C GLY A 12 17.44 11.74 -5.37
N THR A 13 17.93 12.73 -4.61
CA THR A 13 19.26 12.64 -3.99
C THR A 13 19.20 11.71 -2.78
N LEU A 14 19.42 10.41 -2.99
CA LEU A 14 19.80 9.51 -1.89
C LEU A 14 21.31 9.66 -1.64
N PHE A 15 21.67 10.36 -0.56
CA PHE A 15 23.05 10.47 -0.12
C PHE A 15 23.49 9.13 0.52
N LEU A 16 23.96 8.20 -0.30
CA LEU A 16 24.83 7.11 0.13
C LEU A 16 26.29 7.60 0.09
N LEU A 17 26.79 8.10 1.22
CA LEU A 17 28.23 8.26 1.42
C LEU A 17 28.69 7.44 2.63
N SER A 18 29.54 6.47 2.30
CA SER A 18 30.34 5.62 3.16
C SER A 18 31.00 6.36 4.32
N CYS A 19 30.98 5.72 5.49
CA CYS A 19 31.69 6.15 6.70
C CYS A 19 33.19 6.35 6.47
N THR A 20 33.68 7.57 6.70
CA THR A 20 34.98 7.81 7.35
C THR A 20 34.83 9.03 8.24
N GLY A 21 35.28 8.88 9.49
CA GLY A 21 34.99 9.79 10.59
C GLY A 21 35.36 11.26 10.37
N ALA A 22 34.49 12.12 10.86
CA ALA A 22 34.81 13.46 11.30
C ALA A 22 33.90 13.77 12.50
N ASP A 23 34.43 13.54 13.70
CA ASP A 23 33.93 14.19 14.90
C ASP A 23 34.10 15.70 14.73
N SER A 24 33.00 16.46 14.73
CA SER A 24 32.82 17.63 15.60
C SER A 24 31.60 18.48 15.26
N ALA A 25 30.99 18.99 16.33
CA ALA A 25 30.18 20.22 16.41
C ALA A 25 28.72 20.19 15.93
N TYR A 26 27.91 19.29 16.45
CA TYR A 26 26.45 19.50 16.51
C TYR A 26 25.97 19.30 17.95
N GLY A 27 24.96 20.08 18.36
CA GLY A 27 24.33 19.97 19.68
C GLY A 27 23.79 18.58 19.96
N GLN A 28 23.23 18.37 21.15
CA GLN A 28 22.61 17.10 21.53
C GLN A 28 21.63 16.63 20.42
N VAL A 29 21.89 15.45 19.84
CA VAL A 29 21.04 14.85 18.81
C VAL A 29 19.61 14.75 19.36
N VAL A 30 18.65 15.28 18.60
CA VAL A 30 17.25 15.39 19.06
C VAL A 30 16.50 14.10 18.77
N THR A 31 15.81 13.57 19.78
CA THR A 31 14.94 12.38 19.68
C THR A 31 13.47 12.76 19.82
N LEU A 32 12.58 11.97 19.24
CA LEU A 32 11.16 12.01 19.60
C LEU A 32 10.94 11.55 21.04
N PRO A 33 10.00 12.16 21.79
CA PRO A 33 9.47 11.57 23.02
C PRO A 33 8.60 10.37 22.68
N ASP A 34 8.21 9.58 23.70
CA ASP A 34 7.08 8.68 23.49
C ASP A 34 5.79 9.51 23.33
N ILE A 35 5.04 9.19 22.28
CA ILE A 35 3.79 9.86 21.92
C ILE A 35 2.70 8.80 21.98
N ASP A 36 1.74 9.01 22.88
CA ASP A 36 0.58 8.17 23.05
C ASP A 36 -0.44 8.43 21.93
N ILE A 37 -0.88 7.35 21.27
CA ILE A 37 -1.88 7.38 20.21
C ILE A 37 -3.16 6.63 20.60
N SER A 38 -3.20 6.02 21.79
CA SER A 38 -4.30 5.14 22.23
C SER A 38 -5.62 5.89 22.44
N GLY A 39 -5.57 7.20 22.64
CA GLY A 39 -6.76 8.06 22.71
C GLY A 39 -7.43 8.34 21.37
N SER A 40 -6.83 7.93 20.25
CA SER A 40 -7.41 8.10 18.91
C SER A 40 -7.85 6.76 18.33
N SER A 41 -9.09 6.69 17.84
CA SER A 41 -9.65 5.45 17.27
C SER A 41 -8.90 4.95 16.04
N ASN A 42 -8.33 5.86 15.24
CA ASN A 42 -7.50 5.53 14.08
C ASN A 42 -5.99 5.58 14.40
N GLY A 43 -5.63 5.92 15.64
CA GLY A 43 -4.23 6.03 16.08
C GLY A 43 -3.47 7.23 15.49
N ILE A 44 -4.16 8.21 14.92
CA ILE A 44 -3.59 9.47 14.43
C ILE A 44 -3.89 10.56 15.45
N VAL A 45 -2.86 11.31 15.84
CA VAL A 45 -2.97 12.39 16.84
C VAL A 45 -2.27 13.67 16.36
N PRO A 46 -2.70 14.86 16.82
CA PRO A 46 -1.89 16.06 16.71
C PRO A 46 -0.53 15.87 17.39
N LEU A 47 0.52 16.49 16.85
CA LEU A 47 1.85 16.41 17.44
C LEU A 47 1.86 17.10 18.82
N PRO A 48 2.22 16.39 19.91
CA PRO A 48 2.09 16.94 21.26
C PRO A 48 2.96 18.19 21.52
N PRO A 49 2.53 19.15 22.37
CA PRO A 49 3.30 20.38 22.65
C PRO A 49 4.69 20.15 23.25
N ASN A 50 4.91 19.02 23.96
CA ASN A 50 6.20 18.63 24.53
C ASN A 50 7.15 18.00 23.50
N THR A 51 6.73 17.83 22.24
CA THR A 51 7.61 17.40 21.16
C THR A 51 8.66 18.49 20.87
N PRO A 52 9.93 18.14 20.64
CA PRO A 52 10.96 19.12 20.29
C PRO A 52 10.58 20.01 19.10
N ALA A 53 10.99 21.29 19.18
CA ALA A 53 10.63 22.32 18.18
C ALA A 53 11.03 21.92 16.75
N VAL A 54 12.18 21.24 16.59
CA VAL A 54 12.66 20.76 15.30
C VAL A 54 11.65 19.88 14.54
N PHE A 55 10.79 19.16 15.25
CA PHE A 55 9.70 18.38 14.65
C PHE A 55 8.42 19.21 14.50
N ARG A 56 8.05 19.99 15.53
CA ARG A 56 6.80 20.79 15.52
C ARG A 56 6.79 21.94 14.53
N GLU A 57 7.96 22.40 14.09
CA GLU A 57 8.08 23.42 13.04
C GLU A 57 7.84 22.85 11.64
N VAL A 58 7.89 21.52 11.50
CA VAL A 58 7.79 20.83 10.20
C VAL A 58 6.49 20.02 10.10
N PHE A 59 6.11 19.34 11.18
CA PHE A 59 5.04 18.35 11.21
C PHE A 59 3.95 18.75 12.20
N SER A 60 2.71 18.40 11.88
CA SER A 60 1.51 18.76 12.63
C SER A 60 0.80 17.56 13.24
N LYS A 61 0.94 16.36 12.65
CA LYS A 61 0.34 15.10 13.13
C LYS A 61 1.40 14.02 13.34
N TYR A 62 1.02 12.99 14.09
CA TYR A 62 1.84 11.83 14.39
C TYR A 62 1.00 10.54 14.43
N THR A 63 1.62 9.45 14.01
CA THR A 63 1.14 8.09 14.28
C THR A 63 2.33 7.13 14.37
N LYS A 64 2.10 5.87 14.74
CA LYS A 64 3.15 4.85 14.84
C LYS A 64 2.59 3.45 14.59
N LEU A 65 3.46 2.57 14.10
CA LEU A 65 3.30 1.13 14.28
C LEU A 65 4.12 0.68 15.49
N ILE A 66 3.64 -0.33 16.21
CA ILE A 66 4.40 -0.95 17.30
C ILE A 66 4.97 -2.27 16.78
N ALA A 67 6.29 -2.36 16.71
CA ALA A 67 6.97 -3.59 16.35
C ALA A 67 6.81 -4.64 17.48
N PRO A 68 6.98 -5.94 17.20
CA PRO A 68 6.83 -7.01 18.21
C PRO A 68 7.73 -6.86 19.45
N ASN A 69 8.87 -6.17 19.36
CA ASN A 69 9.73 -5.81 20.49
C ASN A 69 9.18 -4.65 21.36
N GLY A 70 7.98 -4.14 21.07
CA GLY A 70 7.31 -3.05 21.79
C GLY A 70 7.78 -1.65 21.41
N LYS A 71 8.74 -1.51 20.48
CA LYS A 71 9.28 -0.22 20.06
C LYS A 71 8.51 0.35 18.85
N PRO A 72 8.46 1.68 18.73
CA PRO A 72 7.74 2.33 17.63
C PRO A 72 8.52 2.32 16.31
N ILE A 73 7.77 2.20 15.21
CA ILE A 73 8.15 2.70 13.88
C ILE A 73 7.30 3.95 13.65
N HIS A 74 7.96 5.09 13.46
CA HIS A 74 7.32 6.40 13.58
C HIS A 74 6.76 6.90 12.24
N PHE A 75 5.71 7.72 12.31
CA PHE A 75 5.21 8.52 11.21
C PHE A 75 5.08 9.97 11.67
N LEU A 76 5.82 10.87 11.02
CA LEU A 76 5.74 12.33 11.22
C LEU A 76 5.08 12.95 10.00
N VAL A 77 4.04 13.76 10.21
CA VAL A 77 3.08 14.07 9.15
C VAL A 77 2.79 15.56 9.04
N GLN A 78 2.86 16.10 7.83
CA GLN A 78 2.47 17.47 7.51
C GLN A 78 0.96 17.65 7.38
N ASP A 79 0.51 18.89 7.37
CA ASP A 79 -0.89 19.27 7.52
C ASP A 79 -1.80 18.99 6.32
N ALA A 80 -1.27 18.84 5.11
CA ALA A 80 -2.11 18.54 3.94
C ALA A 80 -2.60 17.07 3.91
N TRP A 81 -2.03 16.20 4.73
CA TRP A 81 -2.40 14.79 4.76
C TRP A 81 -3.74 14.55 5.46
N SER A 82 -4.70 14.01 4.70
CA SER A 82 -5.93 13.44 5.26
C SER A 82 -5.63 12.21 6.10
N ASP A 83 -6.51 11.89 7.05
CA ASP A 83 -6.36 10.69 7.88
C ASP A 83 -6.37 9.42 7.02
N ASP A 84 -7.17 9.38 5.94
CA ASP A 84 -7.21 8.24 5.02
C ASP A 84 -5.86 8.00 4.31
N LYS A 85 -5.17 9.07 3.87
CA LYS A 85 -3.83 8.94 3.27
C LYS A 85 -2.79 8.49 4.29
N ILE A 86 -2.90 8.94 5.53
CA ILE A 86 -2.02 8.48 6.62
C ILE A 86 -2.25 7.00 6.91
N LEU A 87 -3.52 6.57 6.99
CA LEU A 87 -3.89 5.17 7.16
C LEU A 87 -3.43 4.31 5.99
N LYS A 88 -3.54 4.80 4.74
CA LYS A 88 -2.99 4.14 3.56
C LYS A 88 -1.50 3.82 3.72
N ALA A 89 -0.68 4.81 4.09
CA ALA A 89 0.75 4.60 4.31
C ALA A 89 1.05 3.58 5.42
N ARG A 90 0.26 3.59 6.50
CA ARG A 90 0.35 2.58 7.58
C ARG A 90 -0.04 1.19 7.11
N ASN A 91 -1.16 1.05 6.41
CA ASN A 91 -1.69 -0.21 5.90
C ASN A 91 -0.69 -0.88 4.93
N VAL A 92 -0.04 -0.09 4.07
CA VAL A 92 1.02 -0.58 3.17
C VAL A 92 2.20 -1.11 3.99
N MET A 93 2.66 -0.37 5.01
CA MET A 93 3.76 -0.84 5.86
C MET A 93 3.39 -2.10 6.65
N GLU A 94 2.18 -2.15 7.22
CA GLU A 94 1.65 -3.33 7.91
C GLU A 94 1.60 -4.54 6.97
N HIS A 95 1.22 -4.35 5.70
CA HIS A 95 1.27 -5.42 4.70
C HIS A 95 2.68 -5.88 4.38
N GLN A 96 3.61 -4.95 4.15
CA GLN A 96 4.99 -5.30 3.84
C GLN A 96 5.66 -6.06 5.00
N LEU A 97 5.27 -5.74 6.24
CA LEU A 97 5.72 -6.40 7.47
C LEU A 97 4.84 -7.59 7.91
N ALA A 98 3.76 -7.92 7.20
CA ALA A 98 2.94 -9.07 7.50
C ALA A 98 3.70 -10.36 7.17
N SER A 99 3.90 -11.21 8.18
CA SER A 99 4.50 -12.53 8.02
C SER A 99 3.72 -13.37 7.00
N TYR A 100 4.45 -14.10 6.16
CA TYR A 100 3.94 -15.01 5.15
C TYR A 100 4.45 -16.42 5.43
N PRO A 101 3.74 -17.20 6.26
CA PRO A 101 4.18 -18.53 6.67
C PRO A 101 4.48 -19.45 5.49
N GLY A 102 5.64 -20.10 5.54
CA GLY A 102 6.14 -21.00 4.50
C GLY A 102 6.94 -20.32 3.37
N SER A 103 7.04 -18.99 3.36
CA SER A 103 7.94 -18.28 2.44
C SER A 103 9.39 -18.27 2.96
N ARG A 104 10.38 -18.15 2.06
CA ARG A 104 11.79 -18.32 2.45
C ARG A 104 12.29 -17.22 3.39
N TYR A 105 11.88 -15.97 3.15
CA TYR A 105 12.32 -14.80 3.92
C TYR A 105 11.18 -14.03 4.57
N GLY A 106 9.93 -14.34 4.22
CA GLY A 106 8.75 -13.71 4.81
C GLY A 106 8.11 -14.49 5.96
N ASP A 107 8.57 -15.70 6.30
CA ASP A 107 7.94 -16.58 7.31
C ASP A 107 7.74 -15.89 8.67
N ASP A 108 8.76 -15.20 9.15
CA ASP A 108 8.71 -14.35 10.33
C ASP A 108 9.31 -12.98 10.05
N LYS A 109 8.46 -11.98 9.82
CA LYS A 109 8.88 -10.59 9.61
C LYS A 109 8.96 -9.77 10.90
N ALA A 110 8.76 -10.38 12.07
CA ALA A 110 8.99 -9.72 13.34
C ALA A 110 10.44 -9.24 13.45
N VAL A 111 11.40 -10.01 12.92
CA VAL A 111 12.83 -9.63 12.90
C VAL A 111 13.08 -8.36 12.10
N VAL A 112 12.38 -8.18 10.98
CA VAL A 112 12.48 -6.99 10.11
C VAL A 112 11.87 -5.78 10.81
N ALA A 113 10.64 -5.92 11.35
CA ALA A 113 9.97 -4.85 12.08
C ALA A 113 10.76 -4.41 13.32
N ASN A 114 11.34 -5.36 14.06
CA ASN A 114 12.17 -5.09 15.23
C ASN A 114 13.44 -4.31 14.84
N ALA A 115 14.11 -4.72 13.77
CA ALA A 115 15.30 -4.02 13.26
C ALA A 115 14.98 -2.57 12.85
N MET A 116 13.83 -2.34 12.21
CA MET A 116 13.35 -0.99 11.89
C MET A 116 13.14 -0.16 13.16
N ALA A 117 12.44 -0.71 14.16
CA ALA A 117 12.13 -0.01 15.39
C ALA A 117 13.39 0.26 16.25
N ASP A 118 14.37 -0.64 16.22
CA ASP A 118 15.65 -0.48 16.93
C ASP A 118 16.48 0.70 16.43
N VAL A 119 16.32 1.08 15.15
CA VAL A 119 16.97 2.24 14.54
C VAL A 119 16.07 3.47 14.42
N LYS A 120 14.91 3.47 15.09
CA LYS A 120 13.92 4.56 15.02
C LYS A 120 13.51 4.90 13.58
N ALA A 121 13.26 3.86 12.78
CA ALA A 121 12.73 4.02 11.43
C ALA A 121 11.51 4.95 11.45
N THR A 122 11.52 5.94 10.55
CA THR A 122 10.52 7.01 10.53
C THR A 122 10.08 7.30 9.10
N MET A 123 8.80 7.13 8.80
CA MET A 123 8.20 7.73 7.61
C MET A 123 7.91 9.21 7.87
N THR A 124 8.40 10.05 6.97
CA THR A 124 8.12 11.49 6.95
C THR A 124 7.16 11.79 5.81
N LEU A 125 5.94 12.13 6.16
CA LEU A 125 4.85 12.37 5.22
C LEU A 125 4.83 13.88 4.93
N PHE A 126 5.48 14.28 3.85
CA PHE A 126 5.56 15.68 3.40
C PHE A 126 4.43 16.01 2.43
N ASN A 127 4.05 17.29 2.34
CA ASN A 127 3.04 17.74 1.41
C ASN A 127 3.56 17.63 -0.04
N THR A 128 4.81 18.02 -0.28
CA THR A 128 5.47 17.91 -1.60
C THR A 128 6.95 17.53 -1.49
N SER A 129 7.54 17.15 -2.63
CA SER A 129 8.99 16.96 -2.78
C SER A 129 9.79 18.25 -2.48
N VAL A 130 9.23 19.41 -2.81
CA VAL A 130 9.82 20.73 -2.54
C VAL A 130 9.93 20.99 -1.04
N ASP A 131 8.87 20.68 -0.28
CA ASP A 131 8.86 20.83 1.18
C ASP A 131 9.90 19.91 1.82
N ALA A 132 9.94 18.64 1.40
CA ALA A 132 10.92 17.67 1.88
C ALA A 132 12.36 18.15 1.65
N ASN A 133 12.66 18.65 0.45
CA ASN A 133 13.99 19.15 0.08
C ASN A 133 14.39 20.39 0.88
N ALA A 134 13.48 21.34 1.08
CA ALA A 134 13.73 22.55 1.85
C ALA A 134 14.08 22.24 3.31
N VAL A 135 13.33 21.32 3.93
CA VAL A 135 13.52 20.95 5.34
C VAL A 135 14.79 20.11 5.54
N ARG A 136 15.10 19.18 4.62
CA ARG A 136 16.33 18.37 4.65
C ARG A 136 17.61 19.20 4.42
N ALA A 137 17.53 20.26 3.63
CA ALA A 137 18.64 21.21 3.48
C ALA A 137 18.83 22.12 4.70
N GLY A 138 17.84 22.16 5.60
CA GLY A 138 17.79 23.05 6.76
C GLY A 138 17.54 22.31 8.07
N SER A 139 16.34 22.49 8.62
CA SER A 139 15.99 22.14 10.00
C SER A 139 16.01 20.65 10.34
N LEU A 140 15.91 19.74 9.37
CA LEU A 140 16.08 18.29 9.56
C LEU A 140 17.27 17.74 8.77
N GLY A 141 18.31 18.55 8.61
CA GLY A 141 19.56 18.11 8.01
C GLY A 141 20.20 16.90 8.71
N ARG A 142 21.17 16.29 8.01
CA ARG A 142 21.88 15.10 8.51
C ARG A 142 22.50 15.36 9.88
N GLY A 143 22.25 14.46 10.83
CA GLY A 143 22.81 14.52 12.18
C GLY A 143 22.07 15.42 13.16
N VAL A 144 20.98 16.08 12.73
CA VAL A 144 20.14 16.89 13.63
C VAL A 144 19.30 16.00 14.56
N THR A 145 18.79 14.89 14.04
CA THR A 145 17.96 13.93 14.79
C THR A 145 18.57 12.53 14.74
N ASP A 146 18.13 11.67 15.65
CA ASP A 146 18.50 10.24 15.65
C ASP A 146 17.50 9.36 14.88
N LEU A 147 16.62 9.97 14.09
CA LEU A 147 15.61 9.25 13.33
C LEU A 147 16.16 8.76 11.99
N ALA A 148 15.85 7.50 11.68
CA ALA A 148 16.14 6.91 10.39
C ALA A 148 15.00 7.19 9.40
N MET A 149 15.06 8.35 8.74
CA MET A 149 13.96 8.89 7.94
C MET A 149 13.94 8.37 6.49
N GLN A 150 12.73 8.12 5.98
CA GLN A 150 12.37 8.01 4.55
C GLN A 150 11.17 8.93 4.30
N SER A 151 11.03 9.49 3.09
CA SER A 151 9.91 10.41 2.78
C SER A 151 8.90 9.80 1.84
N LEU A 152 7.66 10.21 2.00
CA LEU A 152 6.56 9.99 1.08
C LEU A 152 5.79 11.31 0.93
N TRP A 153 5.24 11.58 -0.26
CA TRP A 153 4.58 12.84 -0.56
C TRP A 153 3.07 12.68 -0.72
N GLU A 154 2.33 13.71 -0.28
CA GLU A 154 0.87 13.75 -0.32
C GLU A 154 0.35 13.68 -1.76
N ASN A 155 1.01 14.42 -2.65
CA ASN A 155 0.70 14.54 -4.07
C ASN A 155 1.15 13.34 -4.93
N GLU A 156 1.57 12.25 -4.28
CA GLU A 156 1.85 10.95 -4.88
C GLU A 156 1.23 9.78 -4.07
N THR A 157 0.23 10.07 -3.25
CA THR A 157 -0.47 9.02 -2.47
C THR A 157 -1.94 9.00 -2.84
N THR A 158 -2.45 7.83 -3.20
CA THR A 158 -3.88 7.61 -3.50
C THR A 158 -4.52 6.67 -2.48
N VAL A 159 -5.82 6.82 -2.26
CA VAL A 159 -6.58 6.01 -1.29
C VAL A 159 -7.65 5.24 -2.02
N GLU A 160 -7.78 3.94 -1.73
CA GLU A 160 -8.87 3.10 -2.26
C GLU A 160 -10.23 3.79 -2.09
N GLY A 161 -11.05 3.81 -3.14
CA GLY A 161 -12.36 4.47 -3.13
C GLY A 161 -12.32 5.99 -3.36
N SER A 162 -11.19 6.68 -3.16
CA SER A 162 -11.10 8.10 -3.51
C SER A 162 -11.28 8.34 -5.01
N TYR A 163 -11.74 9.54 -5.38
CA TYR A 163 -11.88 9.95 -6.79
C TYR A 163 -10.57 9.75 -7.58
N ASP A 164 -9.43 10.08 -6.98
CA ASP A 164 -8.11 9.91 -7.58
C ASP A 164 -7.83 8.44 -7.91
N TYR A 165 -8.01 7.54 -6.93
CA TYR A 165 -7.77 6.11 -7.09
C TYR A 165 -8.72 5.50 -8.14
N MET A 166 -10.02 5.79 -8.03
CA MET A 166 -11.05 5.24 -8.93
C MET A 166 -10.85 5.66 -10.39
N ASN A 167 -10.29 6.86 -10.62
CA ASN A 167 -10.01 7.38 -11.96
C ASN A 167 -8.56 7.19 -12.43
N HIS A 168 -7.74 6.51 -11.61
CA HIS A 168 -6.33 6.25 -11.86
C HIS A 168 -5.60 7.53 -12.30
N ILE A 169 -5.63 8.58 -11.47
CA ILE A 169 -5.07 9.88 -11.83
C ILE A 169 -3.61 9.96 -11.40
N THR A 170 -3.33 9.84 -10.12
CA THR A 170 -1.99 10.05 -9.56
C THR A 170 -1.25 8.73 -9.42
N ARG A 171 0.07 8.73 -9.68
CA ARG A 171 0.98 7.64 -9.31
C ARG A 171 0.89 7.41 -7.80
N ASP A 172 0.73 6.16 -7.37
CA ASP A 172 0.70 5.80 -5.94
C ASP A 172 2.08 5.35 -5.47
N ALA A 173 2.89 6.29 -4.99
CA ALA A 173 4.23 6.07 -4.45
C ALA A 173 4.23 5.41 -3.06
N SER A 174 3.06 5.26 -2.43
CA SER A 174 2.99 4.73 -1.06
C SER A 174 3.58 3.33 -0.92
N TYR A 175 3.47 2.50 -1.97
CA TYR A 175 4.03 1.15 -2.02
C TYR A 175 5.56 1.18 -2.08
N GLU A 176 6.13 1.90 -3.05
CA GLU A 176 7.57 2.05 -3.28
C GLU A 176 8.28 2.71 -2.08
N GLU A 177 7.81 3.88 -1.64
CA GLU A 177 8.54 4.67 -0.63
C GLU A 177 8.48 4.08 0.77
N VAL A 178 7.38 3.39 1.10
CA VAL A 178 7.31 2.61 2.34
C VAL A 178 8.28 1.42 2.25
N LEU A 179 8.38 0.77 1.08
CA LEU A 179 9.31 -0.34 0.89
C LEU A 179 10.77 0.11 0.98
N HIS A 180 11.12 1.30 0.50
CA HIS A 180 12.44 1.88 0.71
C HIS A 180 12.81 1.93 2.20
N LEU A 181 11.88 2.35 3.08
CA LEU A 181 12.14 2.34 4.52
C LEU A 181 12.26 0.92 5.07
N VAL A 182 11.34 0.01 4.71
CA VAL A 182 11.33 -1.39 5.17
C VAL A 182 12.61 -2.10 4.75
N GLN A 183 13.07 -1.89 3.53
CA GLN A 183 14.30 -2.51 3.04
C GLN A 183 15.52 -1.95 3.75
N VAL A 184 15.71 -0.63 3.72
CA VAL A 184 16.94 0.01 4.20
C VAL A 184 17.07 -0.06 5.73
N ARG A 185 15.96 -0.03 6.46
CA ARG A 185 15.97 -0.02 7.95
C ARG A 185 15.60 -1.36 8.58
N GLY A 186 14.97 -2.25 7.82
CA GLY A 186 14.59 -3.59 8.27
C GLY A 186 15.40 -4.68 7.60
N ILE A 187 15.14 -4.93 6.31
CA ILE A 187 15.68 -6.09 5.57
C ILE A 187 17.20 -6.09 5.57
N MET A 188 17.85 -4.97 5.23
CA MET A 188 19.32 -4.90 5.18
C MET A 188 19.97 -5.14 6.55
N ASN A 189 19.26 -4.84 7.64
CA ASN A 189 19.75 -5.01 9.01
C ASN A 189 19.47 -6.41 9.56
N ALA A 190 18.37 -7.04 9.16
CA ALA A 190 17.89 -8.30 9.72
C ALA A 190 18.16 -9.52 8.83
N LEU A 191 18.19 -9.33 7.50
CA LEU A 191 18.22 -10.37 6.48
C LEU A 191 19.27 -10.05 5.39
N PRO A 192 20.57 -9.97 5.74
CA PRO A 192 21.63 -9.62 4.78
C PRO A 192 21.75 -10.62 3.63
N GLU A 193 21.41 -11.90 3.86
CA GLU A 193 21.38 -12.91 2.79
C GLU A 193 20.28 -12.61 1.77
N PHE A 194 19.09 -12.21 2.21
CA PHE A 194 18.01 -11.81 1.31
C PHE A 194 18.40 -10.57 0.50
N GLN A 195 19.02 -9.57 1.14
CA GLN A 195 19.54 -8.39 0.46
C GLN A 195 20.57 -8.75 -0.63
N ALA A 196 21.47 -9.69 -0.37
CA ALA A 196 22.44 -10.16 -1.36
C ALA A 196 21.76 -10.84 -2.56
N GLU A 197 20.64 -11.53 -2.35
CA GLU A 197 19.85 -12.10 -3.44
C GLU A 197 19.12 -11.04 -4.26
N ILE A 198 18.58 -10.01 -3.63
CA ILE A 198 18.03 -8.82 -4.32
C ILE A 198 19.10 -8.20 -5.22
N GLU A 199 20.31 -7.99 -4.71
CA GLU A 199 21.43 -7.44 -5.47
C GLU A 199 21.86 -8.32 -6.65
N THR A 200 21.84 -9.65 -6.45
CA THR A 200 22.14 -10.62 -7.51
C THR A 200 21.09 -10.59 -8.62
N ALA A 201 19.80 -10.55 -8.25
CA ALA A 201 18.70 -10.46 -9.22
C ALA A 201 18.76 -9.14 -9.99
N HIS A 202 18.98 -8.02 -9.29
CA HIS A 202 19.19 -6.71 -9.90
C HIS A 202 20.32 -6.72 -10.94
N ALA A 203 21.49 -7.25 -10.59
CA ALA A 203 22.62 -7.33 -11.52
C ALA A 203 22.30 -8.16 -12.78
N ALA A 204 21.51 -9.24 -12.62
CA ALA A 204 21.06 -10.05 -13.74
C ALA A 204 20.03 -9.33 -14.63
N ALA A 205 19.12 -8.55 -14.04
CA ALA A 205 18.16 -7.72 -14.75
C ALA A 205 18.86 -6.59 -15.54
N ALA A 206 19.78 -5.88 -14.90
CA ALA A 206 20.57 -4.80 -15.48
C ALA A 206 21.43 -5.29 -16.66
N ALA A 207 22.06 -6.46 -16.55
CA ALA A 207 22.84 -7.07 -17.63
C ALA A 207 22.01 -7.37 -18.90
N LYS A 208 20.69 -7.50 -18.77
CA LYS A 208 19.74 -7.72 -19.87
C LYS A 208 19.06 -6.43 -20.32
N GLY A 209 19.31 -5.31 -19.65
CA GLY A 209 18.66 -4.02 -19.89
C GLY A 209 17.19 -3.99 -19.46
N TRP A 210 16.79 -4.88 -18.54
CA TRP A 210 15.42 -4.93 -18.01
C TRP A 210 15.22 -4.04 -16.80
N SER A 211 16.29 -3.75 -16.08
CA SER A 211 16.37 -2.72 -15.05
C SER A 211 17.44 -1.70 -15.42
N LYS A 212 17.23 -0.43 -15.08
CA LYS A 212 18.20 0.64 -15.29
C LYS A 212 18.85 1.05 -13.97
N ASP A 213 20.17 1.10 -13.96
CA ASP A 213 20.93 1.66 -12.85
C ASP A 213 20.60 3.14 -12.65
N HIS A 214 20.48 3.56 -11.38
CA HIS A 214 20.46 4.97 -10.99
C HIS A 214 21.91 5.43 -10.71
N ASP A 215 22.23 6.67 -11.05
CA ASP A 215 23.59 7.22 -10.86
C ASP A 215 23.96 7.47 -9.37
N ASN A 216 23.08 7.10 -8.42
CA ASN A 216 23.21 7.41 -6.99
C ASN A 216 23.61 6.21 -6.09
N GLY A 217 23.80 5.01 -6.66
CA GLY A 217 24.25 3.82 -5.93
C GLY A 217 23.17 3.09 -5.12
N SER A 218 21.89 3.43 -5.31
CA SER A 218 20.73 2.83 -4.61
C SER A 218 20.02 1.76 -5.44
N ASN A 219 20.71 1.22 -6.44
CA ASN A 219 20.05 0.55 -7.58
C ASN A 219 19.28 -0.71 -7.19
N SER A 220 19.79 -1.49 -6.23
CA SER A 220 19.07 -2.68 -5.73
C SER A 220 17.87 -2.35 -4.83
N VAL A 221 17.85 -1.15 -4.23
CA VAL A 221 16.73 -0.66 -3.41
C VAL A 221 15.59 -0.20 -4.32
N GLU A 222 15.92 0.64 -5.30
CA GLU A 222 14.98 1.09 -6.33
C GLU A 222 14.43 -0.12 -7.10
N TYR A 223 15.31 -1.01 -7.57
CA TYR A 223 14.92 -2.25 -8.26
C TYR A 223 13.90 -3.04 -7.45
N PHE A 224 14.18 -3.37 -6.20
CA PHE A 224 13.27 -4.20 -5.40
C PHE A 224 11.90 -3.56 -5.22
N ALA A 225 11.87 -2.23 -5.05
CA ALA A 225 10.63 -1.49 -4.92
C ALA A 225 9.83 -1.46 -6.24
N GLN A 226 10.51 -1.30 -7.39
CA GLN A 226 9.89 -1.39 -8.71
C GLN A 226 9.31 -2.78 -8.98
N GLU A 227 10.02 -3.84 -8.64
CA GLU A 227 9.52 -5.21 -8.83
C GLU A 227 8.32 -5.52 -7.92
N PHE A 228 8.28 -4.95 -6.71
CA PHE A 228 7.13 -5.04 -5.83
C PHE A 228 5.90 -4.33 -6.39
N ASP A 229 6.06 -3.11 -6.91
CA ASP A 229 4.97 -2.37 -7.56
C ASP A 229 4.39 -3.12 -8.76
N VAL A 230 5.28 -3.65 -9.62
CA VAL A 230 4.89 -4.45 -10.79
C VAL A 230 4.22 -5.75 -10.37
N TYR A 231 4.70 -6.39 -9.30
CA TYR A 231 4.08 -7.58 -8.75
C TYR A 231 2.64 -7.33 -8.27
N PHE A 232 2.26 -6.12 -7.89
CA PHE A 232 0.88 -5.77 -7.57
C PHE A 232 0.15 -5.04 -8.70
N ASP A 233 0.64 -5.17 -9.94
CA ASP A 233 0.02 -4.64 -11.15
C ASP A 233 -0.27 -3.12 -11.06
N LEU A 234 0.54 -2.38 -10.30
CA LEU A 234 0.34 -0.94 -10.08
C LEU A 234 0.60 -0.11 -11.34
N TRP A 235 1.31 -0.68 -12.32
CA TRP A 235 1.76 -0.05 -13.56
C TRP A 235 1.09 -0.61 -14.83
N VAL A 236 0.04 -1.43 -14.68
CA VAL A 236 -0.70 -1.95 -15.85
C VAL A 236 -1.34 -0.81 -16.62
N VAL A 237 -1.95 0.11 -15.88
CA VAL A 237 -2.40 1.41 -16.39
C VAL A 237 -1.37 2.43 -15.95
N GLN A 238 -0.97 3.31 -16.87
CA GLN A 238 -0.05 4.40 -16.54
C GLN A 238 -0.82 5.51 -15.82
N PRO A 239 -0.24 6.11 -14.77
CA PRO A 239 -0.85 7.27 -14.12
C PRO A 239 -0.93 8.45 -15.09
N LYS A 240 -1.80 9.41 -14.77
CA LYS A 240 -1.96 10.67 -15.51
C LYS A 240 -1.16 11.80 -14.89
N ARG A 241 -0.80 11.68 -13.60
CA ARG A 241 -0.06 12.67 -12.82
C ARG A 241 1.09 12.07 -12.04
N TRP A 242 2.13 12.86 -11.90
CA TRP A 242 3.32 12.57 -11.09
C TRP A 242 3.77 13.84 -10.37
N GLU A 243 4.02 13.77 -9.06
CA GLU A 243 4.35 14.92 -8.21
C GLU A 243 3.44 16.16 -8.43
N GLY A 244 2.15 15.92 -8.67
CA GLY A 244 1.16 16.99 -8.90
C GLY A 244 1.18 17.64 -10.29
N ARG A 245 2.05 17.23 -11.22
CA ARG A 245 1.99 17.65 -12.63
C ARG A 245 1.33 16.59 -13.51
N ASP A 246 0.69 17.04 -14.58
CA ASP A 246 0.20 16.15 -15.64
C ASP A 246 1.40 15.51 -16.39
N LEU A 247 1.25 14.24 -16.75
CA LEU A 247 2.20 13.50 -17.58
C LEU A 247 1.86 13.70 -19.06
N GLU A 248 2.89 13.94 -19.87
CA GLU A 248 2.71 14.15 -21.31
C GLU A 248 2.60 12.81 -22.05
N PRO A 249 1.85 12.73 -23.17
CA PRO A 249 1.78 11.52 -23.98
C PRO A 249 3.16 11.02 -24.41
N GLY A 250 3.45 9.75 -24.13
CA GLY A 250 4.72 9.10 -24.49
C GLY A 250 5.88 9.42 -23.54
N GLU A 251 5.65 10.17 -22.46
CA GLU A 251 6.63 10.34 -21.39
C GLU A 251 7.00 9.00 -20.73
N MET A 252 6.06 8.05 -20.73
CA MET A 252 6.26 6.69 -20.26
C MET A 252 6.09 5.69 -21.41
N PRO A 253 7.11 4.85 -21.72
CA PRO A 253 6.98 3.82 -22.74
C PRO A 253 5.89 2.79 -22.40
N GLU A 254 5.07 2.44 -23.39
CA GLU A 254 4.04 1.41 -23.24
C GLU A 254 4.64 0.05 -22.86
N GLY A 255 3.95 -0.70 -21.99
CA GLY A 255 4.40 -2.01 -21.53
C GLY A 255 5.59 -1.98 -20.55
N THR A 256 5.92 -0.80 -20.02
CA THR A 256 7.00 -0.61 -19.03
C THR A 256 6.49 0.09 -17.78
N ALA A 257 7.23 -0.03 -16.68
CA ALA A 257 6.98 0.68 -15.42
C ALA A 257 8.11 1.69 -15.12
N HIS A 258 7.83 2.63 -14.21
CA HIS A 258 8.79 3.65 -13.72
C HIS A 258 9.56 4.35 -14.86
N TRP A 259 8.83 5.02 -15.77
CA TRP A 259 9.42 5.74 -16.92
C TRP A 259 10.33 4.85 -17.81
N GLY A 260 10.03 3.56 -17.89
CA GLY A 260 10.81 2.58 -18.63
C GLY A 260 12.12 2.20 -17.96
N GLN A 261 12.23 2.38 -16.64
CA GLN A 261 13.30 1.81 -15.83
C GLN A 261 13.10 0.31 -15.61
N ASN A 262 11.85 -0.15 -15.53
CA ASN A 262 11.50 -1.56 -15.45
C ASN A 262 10.80 -2.02 -16.74
N ALA A 263 11.31 -3.09 -17.35
CA ALA A 263 10.79 -3.67 -18.58
C ALA A 263 9.50 -4.50 -18.40
N ALA A 264 9.09 -4.77 -17.16
CA ALA A 264 7.80 -5.35 -16.81
C ALA A 264 6.87 -4.29 -16.24
N ASN A 265 5.57 -4.42 -16.52
CA ASN A 265 4.52 -3.55 -15.98
C ASN A 265 3.34 -4.33 -15.38
N THR A 266 3.39 -5.66 -15.44
CA THR A 266 2.42 -6.58 -14.85
C THR A 266 3.16 -7.69 -14.09
N ARG A 267 2.50 -8.29 -13.09
CA ARG A 267 2.96 -9.50 -12.39
C ARG A 267 3.28 -10.63 -13.36
N LEU A 268 2.43 -10.83 -14.37
CA LEU A 268 2.62 -11.87 -15.37
C LEU A 268 3.88 -11.61 -16.20
N ARG A 269 4.05 -10.36 -16.68
CA ARG A 269 5.22 -9.99 -17.46
C ARG A 269 6.50 -10.13 -16.65
N LEU A 270 6.47 -9.77 -15.37
CA LEU A 270 7.60 -9.95 -14.45
C LEU A 270 8.03 -11.41 -14.40
N LEU A 271 7.09 -12.34 -14.19
CA LEU A 271 7.37 -13.78 -14.21
C LEU A 271 7.96 -14.27 -15.54
N GLU A 272 7.47 -13.74 -16.66
CA GLU A 272 7.90 -14.15 -18.00
C GLU A 272 9.33 -13.73 -18.34
N ILE A 273 9.68 -12.47 -18.06
CA ILE A 273 10.99 -11.95 -18.43
C ILE A 273 11.99 -12.14 -17.31
N ASP A 274 11.64 -11.78 -16.08
CA ASP A 274 12.54 -11.82 -14.94
C ASP A 274 12.04 -12.75 -13.83
N PRO A 275 12.13 -14.07 -14.02
CA PRO A 275 11.73 -15.03 -12.99
C PRO A 275 12.57 -14.92 -11.71
N ALA A 276 13.79 -14.36 -11.77
CA ALA A 276 14.61 -14.14 -10.59
C ALA A 276 14.07 -12.97 -9.75
N ALA A 277 13.67 -11.87 -10.40
CA ALA A 277 12.93 -10.80 -9.74
C ALA A 277 11.63 -11.31 -9.10
N TYR A 278 10.85 -12.11 -9.84
CA TYR A 278 9.62 -12.71 -9.34
C TYR A 278 9.87 -13.61 -8.12
N GLU A 279 10.91 -14.45 -8.16
CA GLU A 279 11.29 -15.30 -7.03
C GLU A 279 11.67 -14.47 -5.80
N VAL A 280 12.47 -13.42 -5.97
CA VAL A 280 12.88 -12.51 -4.89
C VAL A 280 11.65 -11.88 -4.22
N VAL A 281 10.71 -11.33 -4.98
CA VAL A 281 9.48 -10.73 -4.43
C VAL A 281 8.61 -11.79 -3.72
N THR A 282 8.39 -12.94 -4.34
CA THR A 282 7.53 -14.00 -3.79
C THR A 282 8.15 -14.76 -2.62
N SER A 283 9.46 -14.69 -2.44
CA SER A 283 10.16 -15.25 -1.29
C SER A 283 9.88 -14.48 0.01
N PHE A 284 9.32 -13.26 -0.08
CA PHE A 284 9.08 -12.37 1.05
C PHE A 284 7.62 -11.89 1.17
N PHE A 285 6.93 -11.61 0.07
CA PHE A 285 5.57 -11.03 0.09
C PHE A 285 4.46 -12.04 -0.19
N HIS A 286 3.28 -11.76 0.38
CA HIS A 286 2.05 -12.48 0.04
C HIS A 286 1.65 -12.24 -1.42
N PRO A 287 0.92 -13.17 -2.07
CA PRO A 287 0.39 -12.96 -3.42
C PRO A 287 -0.84 -12.03 -3.50
N TYR A 288 -1.21 -11.43 -2.38
CA TYR A 288 -2.33 -10.52 -2.19
C TYR A 288 -1.96 -9.49 -1.11
N LEU A 289 -2.63 -8.35 -1.14
CA LEU A 289 -2.54 -7.32 -0.12
C LEU A 289 -3.27 -7.80 1.14
N THR A 290 -2.59 -7.73 2.28
CA THR A 290 -3.06 -8.34 3.54
C THR A 290 -3.86 -7.39 4.42
N TYR A 291 -3.85 -6.09 4.11
CA TYR A 291 -4.64 -5.11 4.84
C TYR A 291 -6.08 -5.04 4.29
N THR A 292 -6.99 -4.52 5.13
CA THR A 292 -8.36 -4.21 4.73
C THR A 292 -8.48 -2.70 4.56
N PRO A 293 -8.60 -2.17 3.33
CA PRO A 293 -8.87 -0.75 3.11
C PRO A 293 -10.22 -0.37 3.71
N GLN A 294 -10.23 0.82 4.33
CA GLN A 294 -11.44 1.53 4.72
C GLN A 294 -11.67 2.60 3.67
N LEU A 295 -12.78 2.52 2.94
CA LEU A 295 -13.09 3.52 1.93
C LEU A 295 -13.47 4.86 2.59
N PRO A 296 -13.22 6.01 1.95
CA PRO A 296 -13.55 7.33 2.48
C PRO A 296 -15.00 7.44 2.97
N LEU A 297 -15.23 8.26 4.00
CA LEU A 297 -16.56 8.46 4.61
C LEU A 297 -17.62 8.96 3.62
N ASP A 298 -17.19 9.64 2.57
CA ASP A 298 -18.01 10.21 1.51
C ASP A 298 -18.09 9.32 0.26
N PHE A 299 -17.54 8.11 0.31
CA PHE A 299 -17.60 7.17 -0.82
C PHE A 299 -19.06 6.88 -1.22
N GLU A 300 -19.31 6.87 -2.51
CA GLU A 300 -20.60 6.54 -3.12
C GLU A 300 -20.38 5.64 -4.35
N GLY A 301 -21.41 4.90 -4.75
CA GLY A 301 -21.33 3.99 -5.89
C GLY A 301 -20.76 2.62 -5.51
N THR A 302 -20.07 1.96 -6.44
CA THR A 302 -19.59 0.58 -6.25
C THR A 302 -18.06 0.52 -6.29
N PHE A 303 -17.47 -0.05 -5.24
CA PHE A 303 -16.06 -0.41 -5.23
C PHE A 303 -15.89 -1.90 -5.51
N SER A 304 -15.16 -2.23 -6.58
CA SER A 304 -14.89 -3.61 -6.97
C SER A 304 -13.44 -4.00 -6.65
N ILE A 305 -13.26 -5.15 -6.01
CA ILE A 305 -11.96 -5.86 -5.98
C ILE A 305 -11.92 -7.00 -7.00
N LYS A 306 -12.95 -7.14 -7.84
CA LYS A 306 -12.92 -7.99 -9.03
C LYS A 306 -12.28 -7.25 -10.20
N LEU A 307 -11.36 -7.90 -10.89
CA LEU A 307 -10.76 -7.37 -12.11
C LEU A 307 -11.84 -7.15 -13.19
N ASP A 308 -11.92 -5.91 -13.65
CA ASP A 308 -12.67 -5.46 -14.81
C ASP A 308 -11.74 -4.52 -15.60
N GLU A 309 -11.21 -4.99 -16.73
CA GLU A 309 -10.25 -4.24 -17.55
C GLU A 309 -10.80 -2.91 -18.07
N SER A 310 -12.12 -2.70 -18.06
CA SER A 310 -12.74 -1.41 -18.39
C SER A 310 -12.62 -0.38 -17.24
N GLN A 311 -12.32 -0.84 -16.03
CA GLN A 311 -12.13 -0.04 -14.82
C GLN A 311 -10.67 -0.10 -14.37
N ALA A 312 -9.89 0.90 -14.77
CA ALA A 312 -8.44 0.96 -14.56
C ALA A 312 -7.98 0.68 -13.11
N TYR A 313 -8.75 1.11 -12.10
CA TYR A 313 -8.40 0.90 -10.70
C TYR A 313 -8.43 -0.59 -10.29
N THR A 314 -9.18 -1.43 -11.01
CA THR A 314 -9.35 -2.84 -10.64
C THR A 314 -8.12 -3.69 -10.90
N HIS A 315 -7.19 -3.24 -11.76
CA HIS A 315 -5.86 -3.86 -11.88
C HIS A 315 -5.09 -3.84 -10.55
N LYS A 316 -5.33 -2.83 -9.71
CA LYS A 316 -4.72 -2.69 -8.38
C LYS A 316 -5.58 -3.37 -7.32
N SER A 317 -6.88 -3.07 -7.30
CA SER A 317 -7.79 -3.57 -6.27
C SER A 317 -8.01 -5.08 -6.34
N GLN A 318 -7.75 -5.74 -7.48
CA GLN A 318 -7.83 -7.21 -7.58
C GLN A 318 -6.92 -7.97 -6.62
N HIS A 319 -5.88 -7.31 -6.11
CA HIS A 319 -4.95 -7.91 -5.16
C HIS A 319 -5.44 -7.80 -3.72
N LEU A 320 -6.53 -7.07 -3.46
CA LEU A 320 -7.17 -7.03 -2.16
C LEU A 320 -7.99 -8.31 -1.92
N ARG A 321 -8.17 -8.66 -0.65
CA ARG A 321 -9.10 -9.70 -0.23
C ARG A 321 -10.28 -9.19 0.58
N ASN A 322 -10.16 -8.02 1.18
CA ASN A 322 -11.15 -7.50 2.10
C ASN A 322 -11.39 -6.03 1.79
N VAL A 323 -12.57 -5.52 2.09
CA VAL A 323 -12.89 -4.09 2.00
C VAL A 323 -13.91 -3.72 3.08
N THR A 324 -13.76 -2.53 3.66
CA THR A 324 -14.73 -1.94 4.57
C THR A 324 -15.24 -0.62 4.01
N LEU A 325 -16.54 -0.49 3.87
CA LEU A 325 -17.21 0.80 3.67
C LEU A 325 -17.26 1.54 5.01
N THR A 326 -17.10 2.86 4.95
CA THR A 326 -17.30 3.74 6.11
C THR A 326 -18.35 4.80 5.77
N GLY A 327 -18.73 5.61 6.77
CA GLY A 327 -19.71 6.68 6.57
C GLY A 327 -21.16 6.17 6.54
N SER A 328 -22.02 6.94 5.89
CA SER A 328 -23.48 6.71 5.87
C SER A 328 -24.11 6.87 4.49
N ASN A 329 -23.29 6.96 3.44
CA ASN A 329 -23.77 7.01 2.08
C ASN A 329 -24.11 5.59 1.60
N ASP A 330 -25.13 5.47 0.76
CA ASP A 330 -25.42 4.22 0.05
C ASP A 330 -24.24 3.89 -0.88
N ALA A 331 -23.59 2.78 -0.60
CA ALA A 331 -22.41 2.33 -1.33
C ALA A 331 -22.37 0.81 -1.39
N ASN A 332 -21.67 0.29 -2.39
CA ASN A 332 -21.70 -1.13 -2.73
C ASN A 332 -20.28 -1.69 -2.79
N LEU A 333 -20.17 -2.99 -2.50
CA LEU A 333 -18.93 -3.75 -2.65
C LEU A 333 -19.12 -4.92 -3.60
N THR A 334 -18.11 -5.18 -4.42
CA THR A 334 -18.00 -6.40 -5.22
C THR A 334 -16.67 -7.09 -4.90
N GLY A 335 -16.76 -8.28 -4.32
CA GLY A 335 -15.62 -9.16 -4.06
C GLY A 335 -15.12 -9.86 -5.33
N ASN A 336 -14.07 -10.67 -5.18
CA ASN A 336 -13.38 -11.35 -6.28
C ASN A 336 -13.55 -12.86 -6.19
N ARG A 337 -12.55 -13.62 -6.67
CA ARG A 337 -12.62 -15.09 -6.71
C ARG A 337 -12.05 -15.77 -5.47
N HIS A 338 -11.68 -14.99 -4.47
CA HIS A 338 -11.07 -15.45 -3.23
C HIS A 338 -12.08 -15.26 -2.10
N SER A 339 -11.97 -16.05 -1.04
CA SER A 339 -12.69 -15.78 0.20
C SER A 339 -12.42 -14.36 0.70
N ASN A 340 -13.43 -13.51 0.63
CA ASN A 340 -13.39 -12.12 0.97
C ASN A 340 -14.05 -11.85 2.33
N THR A 341 -13.66 -10.74 2.94
CA THR A 341 -14.42 -10.11 4.02
C THR A 341 -14.90 -8.74 3.54
N LEU A 342 -16.20 -8.61 3.32
CA LEU A 342 -16.86 -7.40 2.84
C LEU A 342 -17.71 -6.82 3.98
N ILE A 343 -17.40 -5.60 4.40
CA ILE A 343 -18.08 -4.93 5.50
C ILE A 343 -18.74 -3.67 4.96
N GLY A 344 -20.06 -3.59 5.07
CA GLY A 344 -20.90 -2.43 4.76
C GLY A 344 -20.74 -1.28 5.76
N ASN A 345 -21.45 -0.17 5.52
CA ASN A 345 -21.44 1.02 6.35
C ASN A 345 -22.80 1.20 7.07
N SER A 346 -23.27 2.44 7.23
CA SER A 346 -24.56 2.72 7.86
C SER A 346 -25.67 3.12 6.88
N GLY A 347 -25.37 3.15 5.58
CA GLY A 347 -26.33 3.34 4.50
C GLY A 347 -26.80 1.99 3.95
N ASP A 348 -27.68 2.01 2.95
CA ASP A 348 -28.20 0.79 2.34
C ASP A 348 -27.16 0.25 1.34
N ASN A 349 -26.63 -0.96 1.57
CA ASN A 349 -25.54 -1.50 0.76
C ASN A 349 -25.95 -2.71 -0.09
N ILE A 350 -25.42 -2.76 -1.31
CA ILE A 350 -25.44 -3.96 -2.15
C ILE A 350 -24.06 -4.62 -2.09
N LEU A 351 -24.01 -5.85 -1.58
CA LEU A 351 -22.78 -6.59 -1.33
C LEU A 351 -22.78 -7.86 -2.17
N THR A 352 -21.84 -7.97 -3.11
CA THR A 352 -21.65 -9.16 -3.95
C THR A 352 -20.35 -9.84 -3.52
N GLY A 353 -20.43 -11.07 -3.01
CA GLY A 353 -19.25 -11.84 -2.57
C GLY A 353 -18.30 -12.19 -3.72
N GLY A 354 -18.83 -12.79 -4.78
CA GLY A 354 -18.01 -13.26 -5.89
C GLY A 354 -17.84 -14.77 -5.80
N GLU A 355 -16.66 -15.31 -6.10
CA GLU A 355 -16.37 -16.72 -5.84
C GLU A 355 -15.57 -16.89 -4.55
N GLY A 356 -15.67 -18.06 -3.94
CA GLY A 356 -15.01 -18.37 -2.68
C GLY A 356 -16.02 -18.43 -1.55
N ASP A 357 -15.52 -18.67 -0.32
CA ASP A 357 -16.38 -18.66 0.86
C ASP A 357 -16.25 -17.30 1.55
N ASP A 358 -17.25 -16.43 1.41
CA ASP A 358 -17.16 -15.03 1.83
C ASP A 358 -17.77 -14.77 3.20
N ARG A 359 -17.29 -13.70 3.85
CA ARG A 359 -17.89 -13.10 5.04
C ARG A 359 -18.43 -11.73 4.67
N ILE A 360 -19.74 -11.61 4.71
CA ILE A 360 -20.45 -10.38 4.36
C ILE A 360 -21.14 -9.87 5.62
N ASN A 361 -20.88 -8.60 5.96
CA ASN A 361 -21.56 -7.92 7.05
C ASN A 361 -22.16 -6.62 6.51
N GLY A 362 -23.48 -6.47 6.48
CA GLY A 362 -24.14 -5.23 6.04
C GLY A 362 -23.98 -4.07 7.02
N ASN A 363 -23.75 -4.37 8.30
CA ASN A 363 -23.80 -3.44 9.42
C ASN A 363 -25.19 -2.85 9.67
N ALA A 364 -25.42 -1.59 9.32
CA ALA A 364 -26.68 -0.90 9.58
C ALA A 364 -27.19 -0.34 8.26
N GLY A 365 -28.52 -0.29 8.10
CA GLY A 365 -29.12 0.02 6.81
C GLY A 365 -30.08 -1.10 6.44
N SER A 366 -30.57 -1.07 5.21
CA SER A 366 -31.29 -2.17 4.57
C SER A 366 -30.38 -2.78 3.51
N ASP A 367 -29.70 -3.85 3.86
CA ASP A 367 -28.62 -4.42 3.06
C ASP A 367 -29.07 -5.59 2.19
N THR A 368 -28.46 -5.71 1.02
CA THR A 368 -28.73 -6.77 0.05
C THR A 368 -27.46 -7.55 -0.26
N ALA A 369 -27.45 -8.87 0.02
CA ALA A 369 -26.44 -9.78 -0.51
C ALA A 369 -26.87 -10.31 -1.89
N VAL A 370 -26.00 -10.21 -2.89
CA VAL A 370 -26.30 -10.61 -4.28
C VAL A 370 -25.58 -11.90 -4.66
N PHE A 371 -26.35 -12.82 -5.24
CA PHE A 371 -25.92 -14.12 -5.72
C PHE A 371 -26.18 -14.25 -7.22
N SER A 372 -25.27 -14.91 -7.93
CA SER A 372 -25.22 -14.89 -9.40
C SER A 372 -26.21 -15.84 -10.09
N GLY A 373 -26.85 -16.73 -9.34
CA GLY A 373 -27.75 -17.77 -9.85
C GLY A 373 -29.17 -17.75 -9.30
N ALA A 374 -29.98 -18.69 -9.77
CA ALA A 374 -31.37 -18.84 -9.35
C ALA A 374 -31.46 -19.44 -7.94
N TYR A 375 -32.47 -19.05 -7.16
CA TYR A 375 -32.65 -19.50 -5.76
C TYR A 375 -32.58 -21.02 -5.59
N ALA A 376 -33.10 -21.79 -6.57
CA ALA A 376 -33.10 -23.25 -6.53
C ALA A 376 -31.69 -23.90 -6.60
N ASP A 377 -30.66 -23.13 -6.95
CA ASP A 377 -29.27 -23.58 -6.94
C ASP A 377 -28.59 -23.39 -5.57
N TYR A 378 -29.29 -22.86 -4.56
CA TYR A 378 -28.70 -22.53 -3.26
C TYR A 378 -29.38 -23.24 -2.10
N GLU A 379 -28.60 -23.50 -1.07
CA GLU A 379 -29.06 -23.90 0.26
C GLU A 379 -28.89 -22.70 1.20
N VAL A 380 -30.01 -22.18 1.75
CA VAL A 380 -30.01 -21.07 2.71
C VAL A 380 -30.32 -21.61 4.10
N THR A 381 -29.40 -21.41 5.05
CA THR A 381 -29.52 -21.88 6.43
C THR A 381 -29.37 -20.71 7.41
N THR A 382 -30.39 -20.48 8.24
CA THR A 382 -30.36 -19.45 9.29
C THR A 382 -29.78 -20.01 10.59
N HIS A 383 -28.82 -19.30 11.16
CA HIS A 383 -28.23 -19.58 12.46
C HIS A 383 -28.47 -18.42 13.43
N GLU A 384 -28.14 -18.60 14.71
CA GLU A 384 -28.15 -17.50 15.67
C GLU A 384 -27.06 -16.49 15.27
N GLY A 385 -27.48 -15.30 14.85
CA GLY A 385 -26.59 -14.18 14.53
C GLY A 385 -26.05 -14.13 13.09
N PHE A 386 -26.30 -15.14 12.24
CA PHE A 386 -25.88 -15.11 10.83
C PHE A 386 -26.71 -16.05 9.93
N VAL A 387 -26.64 -15.84 8.63
CA VAL A 387 -27.21 -16.71 7.58
C VAL A 387 -26.08 -17.30 6.76
N ALA A 388 -26.10 -18.61 6.52
CA ALA A 388 -25.21 -19.27 5.58
C ALA A 388 -25.95 -19.48 4.24
N VAL A 389 -25.36 -19.03 3.13
CA VAL A 389 -25.86 -19.25 1.77
C VAL A 389 -24.83 -20.07 1.02
N ARG A 390 -25.18 -21.32 0.73
CA ARG A 390 -24.29 -22.26 0.03
C ARG A 390 -24.77 -22.48 -1.39
N ASP A 391 -23.89 -22.20 -2.33
CA ASP A 391 -24.04 -22.53 -3.72
C ASP A 391 -23.85 -24.03 -3.98
N LEU A 392 -24.80 -24.66 -4.69
CA LEU A 392 -24.74 -26.06 -5.09
C LEU A 392 -24.03 -26.27 -6.43
N ARG A 393 -23.64 -25.18 -7.12
CA ARG A 393 -22.86 -25.18 -8.36
C ARG A 393 -21.38 -24.95 -8.05
N LEU A 394 -20.52 -25.62 -8.81
CA LEU A 394 -19.06 -25.48 -8.67
C LEU A 394 -18.58 -24.18 -9.32
N ASN A 395 -17.57 -23.55 -8.71
CA ASN A 395 -16.88 -22.36 -9.22
C ASN A 395 -17.83 -21.19 -9.52
N ARG A 396 -18.79 -20.96 -8.62
CA ARG A 396 -19.70 -19.81 -8.64
C ARG A 396 -19.62 -19.10 -7.28
N ASP A 397 -20.68 -19.03 -6.48
CA ASP A 397 -20.67 -18.16 -5.29
C ASP A 397 -20.16 -18.83 -4.00
N GLY A 398 -19.74 -20.10 -4.05
CA GLY A 398 -19.19 -20.81 -2.88
C GLY A 398 -20.15 -20.88 -1.67
N THR A 399 -19.63 -20.76 -0.46
CA THR A 399 -20.42 -20.76 0.79
C THR A 399 -20.21 -19.50 1.61
N ASP A 400 -21.21 -18.62 1.59
CA ASP A 400 -21.13 -17.30 2.21
C ASP A 400 -21.77 -17.28 3.59
N THR A 401 -21.16 -16.51 4.48
CA THR A 401 -21.67 -16.20 5.82
C THR A 401 -22.06 -14.73 5.90
N LEU A 402 -23.34 -14.49 6.17
CA LEU A 402 -23.96 -13.17 6.15
C LEU A 402 -24.37 -12.73 7.56
N MET A 403 -24.00 -11.52 7.96
CA MET A 403 -24.40 -10.88 9.21
C MET A 403 -25.04 -9.53 8.88
N SER A 404 -26.11 -9.16 9.60
CA SER A 404 -26.81 -7.89 9.38
C SER A 404 -27.11 -7.63 7.90
N VAL A 405 -27.78 -8.59 7.25
CA VAL A 405 -28.25 -8.47 5.87
C VAL A 405 -29.74 -8.76 5.89
N GLU A 406 -30.54 -7.86 5.30
CA GLU A 406 -32.00 -7.93 5.34
C GLU A 406 -32.56 -8.69 4.12
N SER A 407 -31.86 -8.66 2.99
CA SER A 407 -32.34 -9.28 1.75
C SER A 407 -31.28 -10.06 0.97
N LEU A 408 -31.72 -11.13 0.34
CA LEU A 408 -30.93 -11.99 -0.56
C LEU A 408 -31.46 -11.85 -1.98
N GLN A 409 -30.65 -11.31 -2.88
CA GLN A 409 -30.96 -11.18 -4.29
C GLN A 409 -30.36 -12.33 -5.10
N PHE A 410 -31.22 -13.18 -5.65
CA PHE A 410 -30.86 -14.22 -6.62
C PHE A 410 -31.18 -13.76 -8.04
N SER A 411 -30.70 -14.47 -9.06
CA SER A 411 -30.94 -14.08 -10.46
C SER A 411 -32.42 -14.11 -10.88
N ASP A 412 -33.28 -14.84 -10.15
CA ASP A 412 -34.69 -15.05 -10.47
C ASP A 412 -35.67 -14.48 -9.43
N ARG A 413 -35.20 -14.09 -8.23
CA ARG A 413 -36.03 -13.53 -7.17
C ARG A 413 -35.22 -12.89 -6.02
N THR A 414 -35.93 -12.15 -5.17
CA THR A 414 -35.42 -11.62 -3.89
C THR A 414 -36.11 -12.33 -2.73
N ILE A 415 -35.38 -12.59 -1.64
CA ILE A 415 -35.87 -13.17 -0.39
C ILE A 415 -35.53 -12.21 0.76
N GLU A 416 -36.52 -11.84 1.57
CA GLU A 416 -36.31 -11.09 2.82
C GLU A 416 -36.00 -12.07 3.97
N LEU A 417 -35.09 -11.69 4.86
CA LEU A 417 -34.61 -12.51 6.00
C LEU A 417 -35.38 -12.31 7.31
#